data_AF-A0A235G546-F1
#
_entry.id   AF-A0A235G546-F1
#
_cell.length_a   1.000
_cell.length_b   1.000
_cell.length_c   1.000
_cell.angle_alpha   90.00
_cell.angle_beta   90.00
_cell.angle_gamma   90.00
#
_symmetry.space_group_name_H-M   'P 1'
#
loop_
_entity.id
_entity.type
_entity.pdbx_description
1 polymer ?
#
loop_
_entity_poly.entity_id
_entity_poly.type
_entity_poly.pdbx_seq_one_letter_code
_entity_poly.pdbx_strand_id
1 'polypeptide(L)'
;MTNPNLTLIAVLLDRSGSMNSIKSDTEGGFDAFIAEQRAQPGEAIVTLAQFDNTYERVYTKIPIADVPALDLRPRGGTALLDGIGRITTEIGEQLAAQPEAERPGNVIVVVITDGHENRSEEWTLDAVKTAITRQEDVYSWDYLFLGANIDAVSVGRRMGFKPEKSITYDASSQYVGAAYAVTADYVSRKRGTPLGAPKPAGFSDSDRSATKE
;
A
#
# COMPACT_ATOMS: atom_id res chain seq x y z
N MET A 1 -15.55 -9.48 17.90
CA MET A 1 -14.11 -9.37 17.62
C MET A 1 -13.86 -9.77 16.17
N THR A 2 -12.93 -9.08 15.51
CA THR A 2 -12.50 -9.37 14.14
C THR A 2 -11.77 -10.71 14.01
N ASN A 3 -11.62 -11.24 12.79
CA ASN A 3 -10.94 -12.50 12.51
C ASN A 3 -9.41 -12.31 12.61
N PRO A 4 -8.74 -12.79 13.67
CA PRO A 4 -7.31 -12.57 13.88
C PRO A 4 -6.43 -13.29 12.87
N ASN A 5 -6.95 -14.30 12.17
CA ASN A 5 -6.21 -15.09 11.19
C ASN A 5 -6.28 -14.52 9.77
N LEU A 6 -7.13 -13.51 9.54
CA LEU A 6 -7.35 -12.90 8.22
C LEU A 6 -6.70 -11.52 8.13
N THR A 7 -5.90 -11.32 7.08
CA THR A 7 -5.32 -10.02 6.72
C THR A 7 -5.88 -9.54 5.38
N LEU A 8 -6.28 -8.27 5.32
CA LEU A 8 -6.51 -7.57 4.05
C LEU A 8 -5.26 -6.76 3.68
N ILE A 9 -4.70 -7.05 2.51
CA ILE A 9 -3.65 -6.25 1.89
C ILE A 9 -4.28 -5.49 0.73
N ALA A 10 -4.40 -4.18 0.87
CA ALA A 10 -4.88 -3.31 -0.18
C ALA A 10 -3.72 -2.57 -0.81
N VAL A 11 -3.54 -2.71 -2.11
CA VAL A 11 -2.49 -2.00 -2.86
C VAL A 11 -3.16 -0.95 -3.74
N LEU A 12 -2.74 0.30 -3.56
CA LEU A 12 -3.02 1.41 -4.45
C LEU A 12 -1.76 1.69 -5.26
N LEU A 13 -1.78 1.35 -6.54
CA LEU A 13 -0.63 1.47 -7.42
C LEU A 13 -0.83 2.59 -8.43
N ASP A 14 0.09 3.54 -8.44
CA ASP A 14 0.18 4.54 -9.48
C ASP A 14 0.47 3.87 -10.83
N ARG A 15 -0.27 4.28 -11.85
CA ARG A 15 -0.04 3.92 -13.25
C ARG A 15 0.00 5.17 -14.13
N SER A 16 0.41 6.31 -13.57
CA SER A 16 0.66 7.54 -14.30
C SER A 16 1.75 7.33 -15.36
N GLY A 17 1.86 8.24 -16.33
CA GLY A 17 2.82 8.09 -17.43
C GLY A 17 4.29 7.98 -16.99
N SER A 18 4.67 8.51 -15.83
CA SER A 18 6.03 8.43 -15.27
C SER A 18 6.44 6.99 -14.94
N MET A 19 5.48 6.17 -14.50
CA MET A 19 5.70 4.77 -14.13
C MET A 19 6.24 3.90 -15.27
N ASN A 20 6.20 4.37 -16.53
CA ASN A 20 6.85 3.69 -17.66
C ASN A 20 8.34 3.41 -17.41
N SER A 21 9.03 4.31 -16.70
CA SER A 21 10.47 4.17 -16.43
C SER A 21 10.80 2.97 -15.53
N ILE A 22 9.88 2.60 -14.64
CA ILE A 22 10.05 1.50 -13.65
C ILE A 22 9.01 0.39 -13.83
N LYS A 23 8.34 0.33 -14.98
CA LYS A 23 7.22 -0.57 -15.23
C LYS A 23 7.58 -2.03 -14.95
N SER A 24 8.60 -2.55 -15.63
CA SER A 24 9.00 -3.97 -15.54
C SER A 24 9.45 -4.34 -14.14
N ASP A 25 10.16 -3.44 -13.46
CA ASP A 25 10.63 -3.67 -12.09
C ASP A 25 9.48 -3.60 -11.07
N THR A 26 8.48 -2.75 -11.32
CA THR A 26 7.24 -2.67 -10.53
C THR A 26 6.42 -3.95 -10.67
N GLU A 27 6.26 -4.47 -11.89
CA GLU A 27 5.59 -5.75 -12.16
C GLU A 27 6.32 -6.90 -11.45
N GLY A 28 7.64 -7.03 -11.65
CA GLY A 28 8.42 -8.08 -10.99
C GLY A 28 8.45 -7.96 -9.46
N GLY A 29 8.56 -6.73 -8.94
CA GLY A 29 8.56 -6.45 -7.50
C GLY A 29 7.21 -6.77 -6.85
N PHE A 30 6.10 -6.41 -7.50
CA PHE A 30 4.76 -6.76 -7.03
C PHE A 30 4.55 -8.28 -7.02
N ASP A 31 4.95 -8.97 -8.09
CA ASP A 31 4.80 -10.42 -8.19
C ASP A 31 5.63 -11.15 -7.12
N ALA A 32 6.86 -10.68 -6.85
CA ALA A 32 7.71 -11.19 -5.78
C ALA A 32 7.10 -10.93 -4.39
N PHE A 33 6.56 -9.73 -4.16
CA PHE A 33 5.85 -9.39 -2.92
C PHE A 33 4.67 -10.35 -2.69
N ILE A 34 3.82 -10.57 -3.70
CA ILE A 34 2.69 -11.50 -3.59
C ILE A 34 3.18 -12.93 -3.34
N ALA A 35 4.23 -13.39 -4.03
CA ALA A 35 4.81 -14.72 -3.82
C ALA A 35 5.31 -14.92 -2.39
N GLU A 36 6.02 -13.94 -1.81
CA GLU A 36 6.45 -14.00 -0.41
C GLU A 36 5.25 -14.04 0.53
N GLN A 37 4.26 -13.18 0.31
CA GLN A 37 3.08 -13.13 1.15
C GLN A 37 2.24 -14.43 1.06
N ARG A 38 2.23 -15.15 -0.06
CA ARG A 38 1.61 -16.48 -0.14
C ARG A 38 2.26 -17.50 0.79
N ALA A 39 3.56 -17.38 1.03
CA ALA A 39 4.32 -18.32 1.86
C ALA A 39 4.17 -18.04 3.37
N GLN A 40 3.62 -16.88 3.76
CA GLN A 40 3.42 -16.52 5.16
C GLN A 40 2.19 -17.23 5.74
N PRO A 41 2.22 -17.58 7.04
CA PRO A 41 1.06 -18.17 7.72
C PRO A 41 -0.15 -17.22 7.77
N GLY A 42 -1.32 -17.81 8.06
CA GLY A 42 -2.58 -17.10 8.11
C GLY A 42 -3.18 -16.85 6.73
N GLU A 43 -4.44 -16.41 6.72
CA GLU A 43 -5.18 -16.10 5.51
C GLU A 43 -4.91 -14.65 5.08
N ALA A 44 -4.79 -14.44 3.77
CA ALA A 44 -4.68 -13.11 3.20
C ALA A 44 -5.61 -12.97 1.99
N ILE A 45 -6.30 -11.84 1.94
CA ILE A 45 -7.05 -11.37 0.78
C ILE A 45 -6.42 -10.09 0.27
N VAL A 46 -6.46 -9.90 -1.05
CA VAL A 46 -5.83 -8.77 -1.72
C VAL A 46 -6.86 -7.97 -2.49
N THR A 47 -6.77 -6.65 -2.37
CA THR A 47 -7.43 -5.68 -3.24
C THR A 47 -6.36 -4.91 -3.97
N LEU A 48 -6.48 -4.79 -5.30
CA LEU A 48 -5.61 -3.94 -6.10
C LEU A 48 -6.46 -2.88 -6.79
N ALA A 49 -6.11 -1.63 -6.54
CA ALA A 49 -6.57 -0.51 -7.33
C ALA A 49 -5.37 0.13 -8.03
N GLN A 50 -5.55 0.48 -9.29
CA GLN A 50 -4.60 1.29 -10.05
C GLN A 50 -5.19 2.69 -10.24
N PHE A 51 -4.34 3.70 -10.26
CA PHE A 51 -4.80 5.06 -10.52
C PHE A 51 -3.84 5.83 -11.42
N ASP A 52 -4.42 6.71 -12.24
CA ASP A 52 -3.73 7.78 -12.94
C ASP A 52 -4.48 9.08 -12.61
N ASN A 53 -5.04 9.78 -13.60
CA ASN A 53 -6.10 10.76 -13.39
C ASN A 53 -7.50 10.11 -13.36
N THR A 54 -7.55 8.77 -13.33
CA THR A 54 -8.73 7.92 -13.20
C THR A 54 -8.41 6.82 -12.19
N TYR A 55 -9.38 6.50 -11.33
CA TYR A 55 -9.28 5.39 -10.38
C TYR A 55 -9.92 4.14 -10.97
N GLU A 56 -9.23 3.00 -10.88
CA GLU A 56 -9.71 1.71 -11.34
C GLU A 56 -9.43 0.62 -10.33
N ARG A 57 -10.45 -0.16 -9.98
CA ARG A 57 -10.28 -1.38 -9.20
C ARG A 57 -10.01 -2.53 -10.15
N VAL A 58 -8.82 -3.12 -10.04
CA VAL A 58 -8.45 -4.29 -10.84
C VAL A 58 -9.14 -5.53 -10.27
N TYR A 59 -9.07 -5.70 -8.95
CA TYR A 59 -9.80 -6.75 -8.23
C TYR A 59 -9.98 -6.38 -6.77
N THR A 60 -10.92 -7.05 -6.10
CA THR A 60 -11.32 -6.74 -4.71
C THR A 60 -11.46 -8.01 -3.89
N LYS A 61 -10.77 -8.08 -2.75
CA LYS A 61 -10.83 -9.17 -1.76
C LYS A 61 -10.67 -10.58 -2.34
N ILE A 62 -9.79 -10.77 -3.32
CA ILE A 62 -9.49 -12.11 -3.83
C ILE A 62 -8.51 -12.82 -2.89
N PRO A 63 -8.61 -14.15 -2.70
CA PRO A 63 -7.59 -14.91 -1.96
C PRO A 63 -6.20 -14.66 -2.54
N ILE A 64 -5.18 -14.54 -1.69
CA ILE A 64 -3.82 -14.27 -2.16
C ILE A 64 -3.28 -15.35 -3.11
N ALA A 65 -3.78 -16.59 -2.98
CA ALA A 65 -3.48 -17.69 -3.90
C ALA A 65 -3.90 -17.42 -5.34
N ASP A 66 -4.97 -16.64 -5.53
CA ASP A 66 -5.60 -16.38 -6.83
C ASP A 66 -5.14 -15.06 -7.48
N VAL A 67 -4.26 -14.32 -6.82
CA VAL A 67 -3.73 -13.04 -7.34
C VAL A 67 -2.95 -13.27 -8.64
N PRO A 68 -3.36 -12.67 -9.77
CA PRO A 68 -2.62 -12.81 -11.01
C PRO A 68 -1.31 -12.00 -10.98
N ALA A 69 -0.44 -12.25 -11.95
CA ALA A 69 0.70 -11.37 -12.21
C ALA A 69 0.20 -9.95 -12.54
N LEU A 70 0.97 -8.94 -12.15
CA LEU A 70 0.61 -7.55 -12.41
C LEU A 70 0.68 -7.22 -13.92
N ASP A 71 -0.41 -6.68 -14.47
CA ASP A 71 -0.41 -5.99 -15.77
C ASP A 71 -0.49 -4.48 -15.51
N LEU A 72 0.65 -3.80 -15.60
CA LEU A 72 0.73 -2.36 -15.41
C LEU A 72 0.66 -1.66 -16.78
N ARG A 73 -0.24 -0.69 -16.93
CA ARG A 73 -0.37 0.08 -18.18
C ARG A 73 -0.25 1.58 -17.93
N PRO A 74 0.99 2.11 -17.83
CA PRO A 74 1.22 3.51 -17.50
C PRO A 74 0.61 4.49 -18.50
N ARG A 75 -0.13 5.49 -18.02
CA ARG A 75 -0.82 6.53 -18.82
C ARG A 75 -1.22 7.72 -17.95
N GLY A 76 -1.58 8.85 -18.55
CA GLY A 76 -2.23 9.94 -17.81
C GLY A 76 -1.34 10.63 -16.77
N GLY A 77 -1.97 11.35 -15.84
CA GLY A 77 -1.31 12.07 -14.73
C GLY A 77 -1.52 11.38 -13.38
N THR A 78 -1.22 12.05 -12.27
CA THR A 78 -1.21 11.45 -10.93
C THR A 78 -2.25 12.11 -10.03
N ALA A 79 -3.41 11.47 -9.84
CA ALA A 79 -4.45 11.85 -8.87
C ALA A 79 -4.31 11.02 -7.58
N LEU A 80 -3.19 11.23 -6.88
CA LEU A 80 -2.78 10.48 -5.68
C LEU A 80 -3.74 10.69 -4.51
N LEU A 81 -4.17 11.92 -4.24
CA LEU A 81 -5.10 12.22 -3.15
C LEU A 81 -6.45 11.54 -3.38
N ASP A 82 -6.98 11.61 -4.62
CA ASP A 82 -8.22 10.94 -4.98
C ASP A 82 -8.09 9.42 -4.87
N GLY A 83 -6.98 8.84 -5.34
CA GLY A 83 -6.70 7.42 -5.19
C GLY A 83 -6.71 6.96 -3.73
N ILE A 84 -6.00 7.68 -2.85
CA ILE A 84 -5.91 7.34 -1.43
C ILE A 84 -7.26 7.50 -0.72
N GLY A 85 -7.96 8.60 -1.01
CA GLY A 85 -9.27 8.89 -0.42
C GLY A 85 -10.30 7.82 -0.79
N ARG A 86 -10.35 7.46 -2.08
CA ARG A 86 -11.26 6.43 -2.61
C ARG A 86 -10.96 5.06 -2.02
N ILE A 87 -9.72 4.56 -2.10
CA ILE A 87 -9.41 3.22 -1.58
C ILE A 87 -9.65 3.12 -0.07
N THR A 88 -9.36 4.18 0.69
CA THR A 88 -9.61 4.24 2.14
C THR A 88 -11.10 4.17 2.45
N THR A 89 -11.92 4.90 1.71
CA THR A 89 -13.38 4.94 1.88
C THR A 89 -14.00 3.61 1.50
N GLU A 90 -13.67 3.10 0.31
CA GLU A 90 -14.23 1.86 -0.21
C GLU A 90 -13.94 0.65 0.69
N ILE A 91 -12.70 0.51 1.19
CA ILE A 91 -12.37 -0.57 2.12
C ILE A 91 -13.15 -0.38 3.42
N GLY A 92 -13.24 0.84 3.94
CA GLY A 92 -13.96 1.14 5.17
C GLY A 92 -15.44 0.74 5.07
N GLU A 93 -16.10 1.11 3.99
CA GLU A 93 -17.49 0.76 3.70
C GLU A 93 -17.68 -0.75 3.54
N GLN A 94 -16.80 -1.41 2.79
CA GLN A 94 -16.86 -2.86 2.61
C GLN A 94 -16.71 -3.61 3.94
N LEU A 95 -15.79 -3.20 4.80
CA LEU A 95 -15.61 -3.82 6.11
C LEU A 95 -16.78 -3.52 7.04
N ALA A 96 -17.31 -2.30 7.04
CA ALA A 96 -18.47 -1.92 7.85
C ALA A 96 -19.73 -2.73 7.48
N ALA A 97 -19.89 -3.09 6.20
CA ALA A 97 -21.01 -3.90 5.71
C ALA A 97 -20.92 -5.40 6.09
N GLN A 98 -19.79 -5.86 6.63
CA GLN A 98 -19.59 -7.26 7.04
C GLN A 98 -19.87 -7.46 8.54
N PRO A 99 -20.32 -8.66 8.95
CA PRO A 99 -20.32 -9.07 10.36
C PRO A 99 -18.92 -8.89 10.96
N GLU A 100 -18.84 -8.41 12.20
CA GLU A 100 -17.56 -8.09 12.83
C GLU A 100 -16.61 -9.30 12.86
N ALA A 101 -17.14 -10.50 13.10
CA ALA A 101 -16.37 -11.75 13.14
C ALA A 101 -15.74 -12.16 11.80
N GLU A 102 -16.22 -11.62 10.68
CA GLU A 102 -15.69 -11.89 9.34
C GLU A 102 -14.69 -10.81 8.87
N ARG A 103 -14.64 -9.67 9.57
CA ARG A 103 -13.70 -8.59 9.22
C ARG A 103 -12.27 -9.03 9.50
N PRO A 104 -11.29 -8.68 8.64
CA PRO A 104 -9.88 -8.95 8.88
C PRO A 104 -9.41 -8.35 10.20
N GLY A 105 -8.60 -9.11 10.94
CA GLY A 105 -7.91 -8.63 12.14
C GLY A 105 -6.80 -7.63 11.82
N ASN A 106 -6.23 -7.74 10.62
CA ASN A 106 -5.23 -6.82 10.10
C ASN A 106 -5.70 -6.22 8.77
N VAL A 107 -5.55 -4.90 8.64
CA VAL A 107 -5.78 -4.17 7.38
C VAL A 107 -4.55 -3.34 7.09
N ILE A 108 -3.94 -3.58 5.93
CA ILE A 108 -2.71 -2.92 5.50
C ILE A 108 -2.99 -2.29 4.14
N VAL A 109 -2.76 -0.98 4.02
CA VAL A 109 -2.88 -0.23 2.79
C VAL A 109 -1.48 0.16 2.32
N VAL A 110 -1.07 -0.31 1.15
CA VAL A 110 0.20 0.00 0.52
C VAL A 110 -0.04 0.93 -0.65
N VAL A 111 0.57 2.11 -0.62
CA VAL A 111 0.47 3.12 -1.68
C VAL A 111 1.82 3.23 -2.35
N ILE A 112 1.85 3.07 -3.67
CA ILE A 112 3.07 3.04 -4.48
C ILE A 112 2.94 4.08 -5.60
N THR A 113 3.92 4.97 -5.73
CA THR A 113 3.95 6.03 -6.76
C THR A 113 5.38 6.46 -7.09
N ASP A 114 5.61 6.90 -8.32
CA ASP A 114 6.85 7.58 -8.74
C ASP A 114 6.63 9.07 -9.05
N GLY A 115 5.39 9.54 -8.89
CA GLY A 115 4.93 10.85 -9.31
C GLY A 115 4.49 11.72 -8.14
N HIS A 116 4.55 13.03 -8.37
CA HIS A 116 3.93 13.99 -7.46
C HIS A 116 2.46 14.19 -7.81
N GLU A 117 1.61 14.38 -6.80
CA GLU A 117 0.22 14.80 -6.96
C GLU A 117 0.08 15.97 -7.96
N ASN A 118 -0.74 15.81 -9.00
CA ASN A 118 -0.97 16.82 -10.03
C ASN A 118 -2.37 16.82 -10.66
N ARG A 119 -3.27 15.90 -10.30
CA ARG A 119 -4.57 15.70 -10.99
C ARG A 119 -5.76 15.37 -10.10
N SER A 120 -5.62 15.36 -8.78
CA SER A 120 -6.74 15.13 -7.88
C SER A 120 -7.74 16.29 -7.89
N GLU A 121 -9.03 15.97 -7.88
CA GLU A 121 -10.14 16.92 -7.94
C GLU A 121 -11.16 16.71 -6.81
N GLU A 122 -11.25 15.52 -6.21
CA GLU A 122 -12.28 15.17 -5.22
C GLU A 122 -11.77 15.28 -3.78
N TRP A 123 -10.52 14.91 -3.55
CA TRP A 123 -9.92 14.81 -2.22
C TRP A 123 -8.84 15.85 -2.01
N THR A 124 -8.95 16.57 -0.90
CA THR A 124 -7.91 17.49 -0.44
C THR A 124 -6.89 16.78 0.43
N LEU A 125 -5.71 17.38 0.56
CA LEU A 125 -4.64 16.89 1.43
C LEU A 125 -5.13 16.68 2.88
N ASP A 126 -5.88 17.63 3.41
CA ASP A 126 -6.40 17.56 4.78
C ASP A 126 -7.47 16.47 4.94
N ALA A 127 -8.30 16.25 3.91
CA ALA A 127 -9.29 15.17 3.91
C ALA A 127 -8.61 13.79 3.90
N VAL A 128 -7.59 13.60 3.07
CA VAL A 128 -6.77 12.38 3.04
C VAL A 128 -6.09 12.14 4.39
N LYS A 129 -5.44 13.17 4.94
CA LYS A 129 -4.79 13.09 6.24
C LYS A 129 -5.76 12.70 7.35
N THR A 130 -6.94 13.33 7.38
CA THR A 130 -7.99 13.00 8.34
C THR A 130 -8.45 11.56 8.19
N ALA A 131 -8.62 11.08 6.97
CA ALA A 131 -9.04 9.71 6.69
C ALA A 131 -7.99 8.69 7.17
N ILE A 132 -6.72 8.86 6.80
CA ILE A 132 -5.62 7.99 7.23
C ILE A 132 -5.52 7.95 8.76
N THR A 133 -5.44 9.11 9.41
CA THR A 133 -5.33 9.18 10.88
C THR A 133 -6.50 8.48 11.56
N ARG A 134 -7.73 8.68 11.08
CA ARG A 134 -8.90 7.99 11.64
C ARG A 134 -8.79 6.46 11.49
N GLN A 135 -8.38 5.96 10.32
CA GLN A 135 -8.26 4.51 10.12
C GLN A 135 -7.14 3.89 10.96
N GLU A 136 -6.02 4.60 11.13
CA GLU A 136 -4.94 4.14 12.00
C GLU A 136 -5.33 4.16 13.49
N ASP A 137 -5.95 5.23 13.98
CA ASP A 137 -6.21 5.43 15.41
C ASP A 137 -7.43 4.63 15.90
N VAL A 138 -8.49 4.56 15.09
CA VAL A 138 -9.75 3.92 15.50
C VAL A 138 -9.76 2.44 15.16
N TYR A 139 -9.23 2.08 13.98
CA TYR A 139 -9.34 0.71 13.45
C TYR A 139 -7.99 0.01 13.37
N SER A 140 -6.90 0.64 13.83
CA SER A 140 -5.57 0.06 13.86
C SER A 140 -5.03 -0.37 12.49
N TRP A 141 -5.52 0.24 11.40
CA TRP A 141 -4.98 0.01 10.06
C TRP A 141 -3.50 0.43 10.00
N ASP A 142 -2.79 -0.11 9.02
CA ASP A 142 -1.40 0.24 8.74
C ASP A 142 -1.31 0.80 7.32
N TYR A 143 -0.77 2.01 7.18
CA TYR A 143 -0.57 2.67 5.89
C TYR A 143 0.91 2.75 5.55
N LEU A 144 1.29 2.17 4.42
CA LEU A 144 2.66 2.19 3.88
C LEU A 144 2.71 3.07 2.64
N PHE A 145 3.73 3.92 2.55
CA PHE A 145 3.94 4.82 1.41
C PHE A 145 5.30 4.59 0.77
N LEU A 146 5.30 4.11 -0.47
CA LEU A 146 6.49 3.83 -1.27
C LEU A 146 6.56 4.87 -2.39
N GLY A 147 7.64 5.66 -2.41
CA GLY A 147 7.87 6.70 -3.41
C GLY A 147 9.15 6.47 -4.20
N ALA A 148 9.05 6.25 -5.51
CA ALA A 148 10.21 6.18 -6.39
C ALA A 148 10.67 7.59 -6.76
N ASN A 149 11.97 7.91 -6.60
CA ASN A 149 12.57 9.21 -6.94
C ASN A 149 11.91 10.44 -6.29
N ILE A 150 11.08 10.24 -5.25
CA ILE A 150 10.43 11.31 -4.49
C ILE A 150 10.80 11.20 -3.01
N ASP A 151 10.82 12.33 -2.30
CA ASP A 151 10.94 12.32 -0.84
C ASP A 151 9.63 11.82 -0.21
N ALA A 152 9.48 10.50 -0.16
CA ALA A 152 8.31 9.80 0.30
C ALA A 152 8.02 10.09 1.78
N VAL A 153 9.06 10.33 2.58
CA VAL A 153 8.91 10.67 4.00
C VAL A 153 8.28 12.05 4.14
N SER A 154 8.80 13.05 3.42
CA SER A 154 8.27 14.42 3.45
C SER A 154 6.86 14.51 2.84
N VAL A 155 6.67 13.90 1.67
CA VAL A 155 5.39 13.88 0.95
C VAL A 155 4.34 13.09 1.75
N GLY A 156 4.69 11.88 2.19
CA GLY A 156 3.82 11.02 3.00
C GLY A 156 3.40 11.68 4.31
N ARG A 157 4.33 12.34 5.02
CA ARG A 157 4.01 13.06 6.26
C ARG A 157 2.93 14.13 6.06
N ARG A 158 2.94 14.84 4.94
CA ARG A 158 1.90 15.84 4.62
C ARG A 158 0.53 15.20 4.44
N MET A 159 0.48 14.00 3.88
CA MET A 159 -0.76 13.22 3.68
C MET A 159 -1.19 12.42 4.92
N GLY A 160 -0.42 12.42 6.02
CA GLY A 160 -0.75 11.70 7.25
C GLY A 160 -0.06 10.36 7.45
N PHE A 161 0.81 9.94 6.53
CA PHE A 161 1.64 8.76 6.72
C PHE A 161 2.70 9.03 7.79
N LYS A 162 2.96 8.03 8.62
CA LYS A 162 4.05 8.08 9.60
C LYS A 162 5.41 7.98 8.88
N PRO A 163 6.45 8.75 9.28
CA PRO A 163 7.78 8.67 8.68
C PRO A 163 8.37 7.24 8.67
N GLU A 164 8.12 6.50 9.76
CA GLU A 164 8.51 5.10 9.90
C GLU A 164 7.74 4.13 9.00
N LYS A 165 6.71 4.59 8.29
CA LYS A 165 5.93 3.80 7.32
C LYS A 165 6.09 4.31 5.88
N SER A 166 7.08 5.17 5.65
CA SER A 166 7.37 5.72 4.33
C SER A 166 8.78 5.34 3.87
N ILE A 167 8.92 4.95 2.60
CA ILE A 167 10.18 4.61 1.95
C ILE A 167 10.34 5.41 0.66
N THR A 168 11.46 6.10 0.55
CA THR A 168 11.98 6.60 -0.72
C THR A 168 12.88 5.53 -1.32
N TYR A 169 12.71 5.28 -2.61
CA TYR A 169 13.62 4.41 -3.34
C TYR A 169 14.00 5.00 -4.69
N ASP A 170 15.19 4.65 -5.19
CA ASP A 170 15.63 5.07 -6.51
C ASP A 170 15.03 4.16 -7.60
N ALA A 171 14.80 4.71 -8.78
CA ALA A 171 14.18 4.01 -9.91
C ALA A 171 15.07 2.97 -10.61
N SER A 172 16.25 2.64 -10.07
CA SER A 172 17.06 1.55 -10.64
C SER A 172 16.57 0.19 -10.13
N SER A 173 16.65 -0.85 -10.97
CA SER A 173 16.02 -2.15 -10.70
C SER A 173 16.39 -2.76 -9.35
N GLN A 174 17.64 -2.59 -8.89
CA GLN A 174 18.09 -3.09 -7.60
C GLN A 174 17.33 -2.45 -6.42
N TYR A 175 17.05 -1.15 -6.52
CA TYR A 175 16.42 -0.36 -5.47
C TYR A 175 14.90 -0.50 -5.47
N VAL A 176 14.30 -0.64 -6.65
CA VAL A 176 12.89 -1.06 -6.77
C VAL A 176 12.71 -2.42 -6.10
N GLY A 177 13.54 -3.41 -6.44
CA GLY A 177 13.51 -4.73 -5.81
C GLY A 177 13.67 -4.68 -4.29
N ALA A 178 14.63 -3.89 -3.79
CA ALA A 178 14.84 -3.68 -2.36
C ALA A 178 13.61 -3.07 -1.67
N ALA A 179 12.95 -2.08 -2.29
CA ALA A 179 11.78 -1.41 -1.72
C ALA A 179 10.59 -2.38 -1.55
N TYR A 180 10.37 -3.26 -2.53
CA TYR A 180 9.37 -4.33 -2.42
C TYR A 180 9.75 -5.35 -1.34
N ALA A 181 11.02 -5.75 -1.24
CA ALA A 181 11.49 -6.71 -0.25
C ALA A 181 11.31 -6.21 1.19
N VAL A 182 11.72 -4.99 1.50
CA VAL A 182 11.54 -4.43 2.87
C VAL A 182 10.07 -4.18 3.20
N THR A 183 9.25 -3.90 2.19
CA THR A 183 7.79 -3.81 2.35
C THR A 183 7.17 -5.17 2.63
N ALA A 184 7.62 -6.21 1.91
CA ALA A 184 7.21 -7.58 2.15
C ALA A 184 7.57 -8.03 3.57
N ASP A 185 8.79 -7.75 4.05
CA ASP A 185 9.21 -8.03 5.43
C ASP A 185 8.29 -7.35 6.47
N TYR A 186 7.97 -6.06 6.28
CA TYR A 186 7.04 -5.36 7.17
C TYR A 186 5.66 -6.04 7.20
N VAL A 187 5.10 -6.36 6.04
CA VAL A 187 3.79 -7.00 5.93
C VAL A 187 3.82 -8.40 6.56
N SER A 188 4.88 -9.18 6.33
CA SER A 188 5.11 -10.48 6.94
C SER A 188 5.13 -10.38 8.48
N ARG A 189 5.89 -9.43 9.04
CA ARG A 189 5.92 -9.18 10.49
C ARG A 189 4.55 -8.77 11.03
N LYS A 190 3.85 -7.88 10.33
CA LYS A 190 2.51 -7.43 10.74
C LYS A 190 1.50 -8.57 10.73
N ARG A 191 1.54 -9.44 9.73
CA ARG A 191 0.68 -10.63 9.65
C ARG A 191 0.97 -11.67 10.73
N GLY A 192 2.24 -11.82 11.10
CA GLY A 192 2.65 -12.68 12.22
C GLY A 192 2.38 -12.09 13.60
N THR A 193 1.94 -10.81 13.70
CA THR A 193 1.68 -10.15 14.98
C THR A 193 0.26 -10.49 15.46
N PRO A 194 0.10 -11.08 16.66
CA PRO A 194 -1.22 -11.38 17.22
C PRO A 194 -2.06 -10.11 17.42
N LEU A 195 -3.39 -10.25 17.28
CA LEU A 195 -4.31 -9.15 17.54
C LEU A 195 -4.16 -8.62 18.97
N GLY A 196 -3.98 -7.30 19.12
CA GLY A 196 -3.77 -6.64 20.41
C GLY A 196 -2.32 -6.60 20.91
N ALA A 197 -1.38 -7.27 20.23
CA ALA A 197 0.05 -7.09 20.51
C ALA A 197 0.55 -5.72 19.98
N PRO A 198 1.67 -5.19 20.51
CA PRO A 198 2.28 -3.98 19.97
C PRO A 198 2.53 -4.09 18.47
N LYS A 199 2.23 -3.02 17.72
CA LYS A 199 2.50 -2.98 16.28
C LYS A 199 4.01 -3.22 16.03
N PRO A 200 4.38 -3.96 14.97
CA PRO A 200 5.78 -4.13 14.62
C PRO A 200 6.42 -2.77 14.31
N ALA A 201 7.72 -2.66 14.58
CA ALA A 201 8.50 -1.50 14.19
C ALA A 201 8.32 -1.20 12.70
N GLY A 202 8.29 0.09 12.35
CA GLY A 202 8.31 0.53 10.96
C GLY A 202 9.63 0.23 10.26
N PHE A 203 9.82 0.83 9.09
CA PHE A 203 11.06 0.75 8.34
C PHE A 203 12.22 1.35 9.14
N SER A 204 13.29 0.57 9.27
CA SER A 204 14.54 0.95 9.90
C SER A 204 15.39 1.84 8.99
N ASP A 205 16.45 2.43 9.53
CA ASP A 205 17.41 3.17 8.71
C ASP A 205 18.19 2.28 7.76
N SER A 206 18.40 1.01 8.14
CA SER A 206 18.96 -0.01 7.24
C SER A 206 18.04 -0.27 6.05
N ASP A 207 16.72 -0.39 6.29
CA ASP A 207 15.74 -0.58 5.22
C ASP A 207 15.76 0.61 4.26
N ARG A 208 15.77 1.84 4.80
CA ARG A 208 15.82 3.06 3.96
C ARG A 208 17.14 3.23 3.19
N SER A 209 18.24 2.75 3.74
CA SER A 209 19.55 2.84 3.08
C SER A 209 19.71 1.76 2.01
N ALA A 210 19.02 0.62 2.14
CA ALA A 210 19.04 -0.45 1.14
C ALA A 210 18.28 -0.07 -0.14
N THR A 211 17.42 0.96 -0.11
CA THR A 211 16.52 1.32 -1.21
C THR A 211 16.99 2.51 -2.04
N LYS A 212 18.15 3.11 -1.76
CA LYS A 212 18.67 4.26 -2.51
C LYS A 212 20.18 4.38 -2.37
N GLU A 213 20.83 5.10 -3.29
CA GLU A 213 22.27 5.43 -3.25
C GLU A 213 22.59 6.61 -2.30
#